data_AF-A0A485AXH8-F1
#
_entry.id   AF-A0A485AXH8-F1
#
_cell.length_a   1.000
_cell.length_b   1.000
_cell.length_c   1.000
_cell.angle_alpha   90.00
_cell.angle_beta   90.00
_cell.angle_gamma   90.00
#
_symmetry.space_group_name_H-M   'P 1'
#
loop_
_entity.id
_entity.type
_entity.pdbx_description
1 polymer ?
#
loop_
_entity_poly.entity_id
_entity_poly.type
_entity_poly.pdbx_seq_one_letter_code
_entity_poly.pdbx_strand_id
1 'polypeptide(L)'
;MRMAAFILVTPVNKILKDIIVKSKGLTGYDSPYVPGWDCHGLPIELKVEQEYGKPGEKFTAAEFRAKCREYAAEQIDGQRKDFIRLGVLGDWSRPYLTMDFKTEANIIRALGKIIGNGHLHKGAKPVHWCVDCRSALAEAEVEYYDKTSPSIDVAFHAVDKAAVLAKFGVADVTGPVSLVIWTTTPWTLPANRAISLSPEFDYALVQVADQALILAKDLVESVMKRAGIADYTILAAVKGDELELMRFKHPFLDFDVPAILGDHVTLDAGTGAVHTAGGHGPDDYTISQKYGLEIANPVGPDGSYLPGTYPALDGINVFKANDIIVEMLRESGALLHVEKMQHSYPCCWRHKSPIIFRATPQWFVSMDQKGLRAQSLKEIKGVQWIPTGARRVSNPMVANRPDWCISRQRTWGVPMSLFVHKETPGTAPEHPGTDGRSGEAR
;
A
#
# COMPACT_ATOMS: atom_id res chain seq x y z
N MET A 1 -19.63 -28.91 -13.26
CA MET A 1 -19.08 -28.19 -14.42
C MET A 1 -17.84 -27.42 -13.92
N ARG A 2 -16.64 -27.99 -14.10
CA ARG A 2 -15.39 -27.48 -13.51
C ARG A 2 -14.88 -26.28 -14.31
N MET A 3 -15.11 -25.05 -13.83
CA MET A 3 -14.50 -23.84 -14.39
C MET A 3 -13.15 -23.56 -13.71
N ALA A 4 -12.10 -24.24 -14.16
CA ALA A 4 -10.80 -23.60 -14.30
C ALA A 4 -10.66 -23.35 -15.80
N ALA A 5 -11.35 -22.33 -16.30
CA ALA A 5 -11.30 -21.96 -17.69
C ALA A 5 -9.85 -21.63 -18.05
N PHE A 6 -9.28 -22.43 -18.94
CA PHE A 6 -8.09 -22.07 -19.70
C PHE A 6 -8.39 -20.73 -20.40
N ILE A 7 -7.97 -19.63 -19.79
CA ILE A 7 -7.98 -18.34 -20.46
C ILE A 7 -7.00 -18.48 -21.62
N LEU A 8 -7.42 -18.15 -22.85
CA LEU A 8 -6.65 -18.32 -24.11
C LEU A 8 -5.20 -17.81 -24.06
N VAL A 9 -4.88 -16.95 -23.08
CA VAL A 9 -3.54 -16.45 -22.78
C VAL A 9 -2.55 -17.57 -22.40
N THR A 10 -2.95 -18.55 -21.58
CA THR A 10 -2.04 -19.61 -21.10
C THR A 10 -1.61 -20.58 -22.21
N PRO A 11 -2.51 -21.09 -23.08
CA PRO A 11 -2.14 -21.88 -24.24
C PRO A 11 -1.27 -21.08 -25.22
N VAL A 12 -1.61 -19.83 -25.50
CA VAL A 12 -0.82 -18.96 -26.38
C VAL A 12 0.60 -18.80 -25.88
N ASN A 13 0.81 -18.56 -24.58
CA ASN A 13 2.16 -18.47 -24.00
C ASN A 13 2.99 -19.74 -24.23
N LYS A 14 2.38 -20.92 -24.02
CA LYS A 14 3.08 -22.21 -24.13
C LYS A 14 3.33 -22.59 -25.60
N ILE A 15 2.40 -22.29 -26.50
CA ILE A 15 2.57 -22.48 -27.94
C ILE A 15 3.69 -21.60 -28.48
N LEU A 16 3.76 -20.32 -28.10
CA LEU A 16 4.83 -19.43 -28.54
C LEU A 16 6.21 -19.92 -28.09
N LYS A 17 6.33 -20.38 -26.84
CA LYS A 17 7.58 -21.00 -26.33
C LYS A 17 7.93 -22.27 -27.11
N ASP A 18 6.96 -23.11 -27.38
CA ASP A 18 7.13 -24.35 -28.13
C ASP A 18 7.58 -24.12 -29.58
N ILE A 19 7.00 -23.14 -30.28
CA ILE A 19 7.43 -22.73 -31.63
C ILE A 19 8.92 -22.35 -31.63
N ILE A 20 9.36 -21.56 -30.65
CA ILE A 20 10.75 -21.13 -30.54
C ILE A 20 11.67 -22.34 -30.29
N VAL A 21 11.34 -23.19 -29.33
CA VAL A 21 12.12 -24.39 -28.99
C VAL A 21 12.24 -25.31 -30.19
N LYS A 22 11.14 -25.59 -30.89
CA LYS A 22 11.13 -26.41 -32.11
C LYS A 22 11.96 -25.79 -33.22
N SER A 23 11.78 -24.50 -33.49
CA SER A 23 12.53 -23.79 -34.53
C SER A 23 14.04 -23.79 -34.26
N LYS A 24 14.45 -23.58 -33.00
CA LYS A 24 15.86 -23.62 -32.59
C LYS A 24 16.43 -25.05 -32.63
N GLY A 25 15.67 -26.03 -32.18
CA GLY A 25 16.03 -27.45 -32.33
C GLY A 25 16.24 -27.86 -33.79
N LEU A 26 15.32 -27.49 -34.68
CA LEU A 26 15.41 -27.78 -36.12
C LEU A 26 16.55 -27.04 -36.82
N THR A 27 17.04 -25.94 -36.25
CA THR A 27 18.21 -25.19 -36.77
C THR A 27 19.54 -25.65 -36.15
N GLY A 28 19.53 -26.77 -35.41
CA GLY A 28 20.73 -27.42 -34.88
C GLY A 28 21.17 -26.99 -33.48
N TYR A 29 20.36 -26.20 -32.77
CA TYR A 29 20.66 -25.81 -31.39
C TYR A 29 20.12 -26.86 -30.40
N ASP A 30 20.93 -27.23 -29.40
CA ASP A 30 20.43 -27.96 -28.23
C ASP A 30 19.53 -27.02 -27.40
N SER A 31 18.22 -27.27 -27.46
CA SER A 31 17.18 -26.36 -26.96
C SER A 31 16.33 -27.04 -25.87
N PRO A 32 16.88 -27.38 -24.69
CA PRO A 32 16.12 -28.02 -23.64
C PRO A 32 15.09 -27.06 -23.04
N TYR A 33 13.84 -27.53 -22.91
CA TYR A 33 12.78 -26.78 -22.24
C TYR A 33 12.30 -27.55 -21.01
N VAL A 34 12.48 -26.97 -19.83
CA VAL A 34 12.01 -27.51 -18.56
C VAL A 34 10.76 -26.75 -18.14
N PRO A 35 9.56 -27.38 -18.17
CA PRO A 35 8.35 -26.77 -17.67
C PRO A 35 8.46 -26.49 -16.16
N GLY A 36 7.86 -25.38 -15.72
CA GLY A 36 7.85 -25.01 -14.31
C GLY A 36 6.48 -24.56 -13.82
N TRP A 37 6.25 -24.75 -12.51
CA TRP A 37 5.04 -24.35 -11.81
C TRP A 37 5.35 -23.49 -10.59
N ASP A 38 4.56 -22.43 -10.45
CA ASP A 38 4.45 -21.68 -9.21
C ASP A 38 3.41 -22.38 -8.32
N CYS A 39 3.87 -22.82 -7.16
CA CYS A 39 3.19 -23.74 -6.26
C CYS A 39 2.97 -23.10 -4.90
N HIS A 40 3.37 -21.84 -4.69
CA HIS A 40 3.26 -21.14 -3.43
C HIS A 40 2.29 -19.96 -3.50
N GLY A 41 1.97 -19.43 -2.31
CA GLY A 41 1.26 -18.17 -2.17
C GLY A 41 -0.25 -18.31 -2.04
N LEU A 42 -0.86 -17.15 -1.86
CA LEU A 42 -2.25 -17.03 -1.43
C LEU A 42 -3.33 -17.62 -2.40
N PRO A 43 -3.16 -17.88 -3.72
CA PRO A 43 -4.29 -18.43 -4.51
C PRO A 43 -4.60 -19.86 -4.08
N ILE A 44 -3.54 -20.63 -3.81
CA ILE A 44 -3.65 -21.99 -3.30
C ILE A 44 -4.22 -21.95 -1.89
N GLU A 45 -3.72 -21.05 -1.03
CA GLU A 45 -4.27 -20.89 0.32
C GLU A 45 -5.76 -20.60 0.29
N LEU A 46 -6.24 -19.68 -0.56
CA LEU A 46 -7.68 -19.38 -0.65
C LEU A 46 -8.52 -20.56 -1.11
N LYS A 47 -8.02 -21.38 -2.04
CA LYS A 47 -8.72 -22.58 -2.49
C LYS A 47 -8.80 -23.62 -1.39
N VAL A 48 -7.70 -23.84 -0.68
CA VAL A 48 -7.66 -24.76 0.47
C VAL A 48 -8.49 -24.20 1.63
N GLU A 49 -8.49 -22.89 1.89
CA GLU A 49 -9.32 -22.24 2.90
C GLU A 49 -10.82 -22.37 2.57
N GLN A 50 -11.22 -22.29 1.29
CA GLN A 50 -12.59 -22.48 0.84
C GLN A 50 -13.07 -23.92 1.04
N GLU A 51 -12.21 -24.91 0.77
CA GLU A 51 -12.57 -26.33 0.83
C GLU A 51 -12.47 -26.91 2.24
N TYR A 52 -11.47 -26.48 3.02
CA TYR A 52 -11.13 -27.08 4.31
C TYR A 52 -11.28 -26.09 5.47
N GLY A 53 -11.03 -24.80 5.26
CA GLY A 53 -11.10 -23.77 6.30
C GLY A 53 -9.73 -23.15 6.64
N LYS A 54 -9.73 -22.15 7.54
CA LYS A 54 -8.55 -21.36 7.85
C LYS A 54 -7.56 -22.07 8.80
N PRO A 55 -6.25 -21.88 8.63
CA PRO A 55 -5.26 -22.35 9.58
C PRO A 55 -5.45 -21.67 10.93
N GLY A 56 -5.39 -22.44 12.02
CA GLY A 56 -5.63 -21.97 13.40
C GLY A 56 -7.07 -22.07 13.89
N GLU A 57 -8.04 -22.37 13.01
CA GLU A 57 -9.42 -22.65 13.41
C GLU A 57 -9.68 -24.17 13.46
N LYS A 58 -9.62 -24.83 12.29
CA LYS A 58 -9.91 -26.27 12.14
C LYS A 58 -8.67 -27.13 11.85
N PHE A 59 -7.57 -26.49 11.45
CA PHE A 59 -6.33 -27.15 11.04
C PHE A 59 -5.13 -26.47 11.70
N THR A 60 -4.11 -27.27 12.02
CA THR A 60 -2.79 -26.72 12.33
C THR A 60 -2.13 -26.13 11.08
N ALA A 61 -1.18 -25.23 11.26
CA ALA A 61 -0.40 -24.68 10.15
C ALA A 61 0.38 -25.77 9.37
N ALA A 62 0.73 -26.89 10.00
CA ALA A 62 1.39 -28.01 9.32
C ALA A 62 0.42 -28.77 8.40
N GLU A 63 -0.76 -29.12 8.90
CA GLU A 63 -1.79 -29.81 8.13
C GLU A 63 -2.28 -28.95 6.96
N PHE A 64 -2.48 -27.65 7.19
CA PHE A 64 -2.86 -26.71 6.14
C PHE A 64 -1.82 -26.66 5.00
N ARG A 65 -0.52 -26.64 5.32
CA ARG A 65 0.56 -26.68 4.31
C ARG A 65 0.59 -28.02 3.56
N ALA A 66 0.31 -29.13 4.23
CA ALA A 66 0.20 -30.44 3.59
C ALA A 66 -0.93 -30.45 2.56
N LYS A 67 -2.10 -29.90 2.90
CA LYS A 67 -3.22 -29.74 1.97
C LYS A 67 -2.91 -28.81 0.81
N CYS A 68 -2.15 -27.74 1.02
CA CYS A 68 -1.66 -26.89 -0.08
C CYS A 68 -0.74 -27.66 -1.05
N ARG A 69 0.13 -28.54 -0.54
CA ARG A 69 0.98 -29.42 -1.40
C ARG A 69 0.15 -30.40 -2.21
N GLU A 70 -0.82 -31.06 -1.57
CA GLU A 70 -1.75 -32.00 -2.24
C GLU A 70 -2.50 -31.28 -3.37
N TYR A 71 -3.12 -30.15 -3.06
CA TYR A 71 -3.84 -29.34 -4.05
C TYR A 71 -2.95 -28.91 -5.21
N ALA A 72 -1.75 -28.41 -4.92
CA ALA A 72 -0.81 -27.99 -5.96
C ALA A 72 -0.42 -29.17 -6.88
N ALA A 73 -0.13 -30.35 -6.32
CA ALA A 73 0.21 -31.55 -7.08
C ALA A 73 -0.91 -31.96 -8.05
N GLU A 74 -2.16 -31.97 -7.59
CA GLU A 74 -3.32 -32.27 -8.44
C GLU A 74 -3.46 -31.29 -9.61
N GLN A 75 -3.30 -29.98 -9.35
CA GLN A 75 -3.37 -28.96 -10.40
C GLN A 75 -2.22 -29.08 -11.41
N ILE A 76 -1.01 -29.41 -10.94
CA ILE A 76 0.16 -29.65 -11.81
C ILE A 76 -0.14 -30.81 -12.76
N ASP A 77 -0.64 -31.94 -12.25
CA ASP A 77 -0.89 -33.12 -13.08
C ASP A 77 -2.00 -32.90 -14.10
N GLY A 78 -3.04 -32.15 -13.74
CA GLY A 78 -4.07 -31.70 -14.69
C GLY A 78 -3.47 -30.86 -15.81
N GLN A 79 -2.80 -29.76 -15.47
CA GLN A 79 -2.19 -28.85 -16.44
C GLN A 79 -1.13 -29.53 -17.31
N ARG A 80 -0.34 -30.44 -16.74
CA ARG A 80 0.69 -31.21 -17.45
C ARG A 80 0.08 -32.04 -18.57
N LYS A 81 -1.00 -32.78 -18.27
CA LYS A 81 -1.71 -33.58 -19.29
C LYS A 81 -2.21 -32.70 -20.44
N ASP A 82 -2.77 -31.54 -20.12
CA ASP A 82 -3.27 -30.61 -21.12
C ASP A 82 -2.14 -30.04 -22.00
N PHE A 83 -1.00 -29.65 -21.42
CA PHE A 83 0.13 -29.14 -22.20
C PHE A 83 0.80 -30.22 -23.07
N ILE A 84 0.89 -31.45 -22.59
CA ILE A 84 1.34 -32.59 -23.40
C ILE A 84 0.36 -32.81 -24.57
N ARG A 85 -0.95 -32.72 -24.30
CA ARG A 85 -1.99 -32.88 -25.32
C ARG A 85 -1.94 -31.80 -26.41
N LEU A 86 -1.49 -30.59 -26.06
CA LEU A 86 -1.21 -29.49 -26.99
C LEU A 86 0.06 -29.69 -27.84
N GLY A 87 0.85 -30.74 -27.59
CA GLY A 87 2.05 -31.06 -28.36
C GLY A 87 3.27 -30.21 -28.00
N VAL A 88 3.26 -29.61 -26.81
CA VAL A 88 4.39 -28.83 -26.29
C VAL A 88 5.54 -29.76 -25.92
N LEU A 89 6.71 -29.56 -26.54
CA LEU A 89 7.92 -30.30 -26.20
C LEU A 89 8.52 -29.77 -24.90
N GLY A 90 8.92 -30.66 -24.00
CA GLY A 90 9.61 -30.32 -22.75
C GLY A 90 9.94 -31.53 -21.90
N ASP A 91 10.82 -31.37 -20.92
CA ASP A 91 11.08 -32.40 -19.90
C ASP A 91 9.96 -32.43 -18.86
N TRP A 92 8.86 -33.10 -19.21
CA TRP A 92 7.70 -33.27 -18.34
C TRP A 92 7.94 -34.23 -17.17
N SER A 93 9.04 -35.00 -17.22
CA SER A 93 9.40 -35.96 -16.19
C SER A 93 10.12 -35.31 -15.01
N ARG A 94 10.85 -34.21 -15.26
CA ARG A 94 11.60 -33.44 -14.25
C ARG A 94 11.24 -31.96 -14.32
N PRO A 95 9.99 -31.60 -14.00
CA PRO A 95 9.59 -30.20 -13.99
C PRO A 95 10.22 -29.43 -12.84
N TYR A 96 10.34 -28.11 -12.99
CA TYR A 96 10.71 -27.21 -11.90
C TYR A 96 9.48 -26.88 -11.04
N LEU A 97 9.46 -27.30 -9.78
CA LEU A 97 8.40 -26.92 -8.84
C LEU A 97 8.97 -26.00 -7.77
N THR A 98 8.28 -24.88 -7.53
CA THR A 98 8.69 -23.94 -6.46
C THR A 98 8.55 -24.53 -5.06
N MET A 99 7.68 -25.53 -4.88
CA MET A 99 7.52 -26.30 -3.65
C MET A 99 8.54 -27.44 -3.47
N ASP A 100 9.41 -27.70 -4.45
CA ASP A 100 10.47 -28.68 -4.26
C ASP A 100 11.46 -28.20 -3.21
N PHE A 101 11.82 -29.06 -2.25
CA PHE A 101 12.74 -28.70 -1.16
C PHE A 101 14.08 -28.14 -1.66
N LYS A 102 14.59 -28.62 -2.80
CA LYS A 102 15.81 -28.09 -3.42
C LYS A 102 15.62 -26.65 -3.89
N THR A 103 14.46 -26.34 -4.46
CA THR A 103 14.10 -24.99 -4.90
C THR A 103 13.94 -24.06 -3.71
N GLU A 104 13.20 -24.47 -2.68
CA GLU A 104 13.03 -23.71 -1.43
C GLU A 104 14.38 -23.39 -0.78
N ALA A 105 15.28 -24.37 -0.70
CA ALA A 105 16.63 -24.16 -0.17
C ALA A 105 17.43 -23.15 -1.02
N ASN A 106 17.28 -23.18 -2.34
CA ASN A 106 17.94 -22.21 -3.23
C ASN A 106 17.36 -20.80 -3.09
N ILE A 107 16.05 -20.66 -2.86
CA ILE A 107 15.42 -19.37 -2.55
C ILE A 107 16.03 -18.78 -1.28
N ILE A 108 16.19 -19.59 -0.23
CA ILE A 108 16.84 -19.17 1.03
C ILE A 108 18.30 -18.74 0.78
N ARG A 109 19.07 -19.51 0.01
CA ARG A 109 20.45 -19.14 -0.35
C ARG A 109 20.52 -17.84 -1.15
N ALA A 110 19.56 -17.61 -2.05
CA ALA A 110 19.47 -16.37 -2.81
C ALA A 110 19.16 -15.18 -1.90
N LEU A 111 18.23 -15.35 -0.94
CA LEU A 111 17.96 -14.35 0.09
C LEU A 111 19.22 -14.03 0.91
N GLY A 112 19.98 -15.04 1.31
CA GLY A 112 21.27 -14.85 1.98
C GLY A 112 22.27 -14.00 1.19
N LYS A 113 22.33 -14.18 -0.14
CA LYS A 113 23.17 -13.32 -1.02
C LYS A 113 22.67 -11.88 -1.07
N ILE A 114 21.35 -11.67 -1.14
CA ILE A 114 20.75 -10.33 -1.14
C ILE A 114 21.09 -9.59 0.16
N ILE A 115 21.03 -10.31 1.29
CA ILE A 115 21.40 -9.79 2.61
C ILE A 115 22.89 -9.47 2.68
N GLY A 116 23.76 -10.41 2.25
CA GLY A 116 25.21 -10.22 2.24
C GLY A 116 25.66 -9.05 1.36
N ASN A 117 24.90 -8.75 0.31
CA ASN A 117 25.12 -7.58 -0.54
C ASN A 117 24.56 -6.26 0.06
N GLY A 118 23.85 -6.32 1.18
CA GLY A 118 23.36 -5.15 1.90
C GLY A 118 22.15 -4.47 1.24
N HIS A 119 21.30 -5.24 0.54
CA HIS A 119 20.06 -4.70 -0.05
C HIS A 119 18.82 -4.90 0.83
N LEU A 120 18.89 -5.80 1.83
CA LEU A 120 17.76 -6.07 2.71
C LEU A 120 17.73 -5.09 3.88
N HIS A 121 16.57 -4.48 4.14
CA HIS A 121 16.34 -3.71 5.34
C HIS A 121 14.94 -3.96 5.90
N LYS A 122 14.79 -3.72 7.21
CA LYS A 122 13.49 -3.72 7.89
C LYS A 122 12.97 -2.29 7.92
N GLY A 123 11.74 -2.08 7.49
CA GLY A 123 11.10 -0.77 7.50
C GLY A 123 9.65 -0.87 7.97
N ALA A 124 9.10 0.24 8.48
CA ALA A 124 7.68 0.38 8.76
C ALA A 124 7.11 1.38 7.75
N LYS A 125 6.82 0.91 6.53
CA LYS A 125 6.23 1.72 5.46
C LYS A 125 4.75 1.36 5.31
N PRO A 126 3.86 2.32 4.97
CA PRO A 126 2.52 1.99 4.52
C PRO A 126 2.58 1.10 3.28
N VAL A 127 1.98 -0.07 3.39
CA VAL A 127 1.84 -1.02 2.29
C VAL A 127 0.37 -1.23 2.00
N HIS A 128 0.06 -1.58 0.75
CA HIS A 128 -1.24 -2.11 0.39
C HIS A 128 -1.55 -3.30 1.29
N TRP A 129 -2.65 -3.24 2.03
CA TRP A 129 -3.07 -4.23 3.01
C TRP A 129 -4.47 -4.72 2.68
N CYS A 130 -4.59 -6.03 2.41
CA CYS A 130 -5.89 -6.64 2.26
C CYS A 130 -6.38 -7.15 3.62
N VAL A 131 -7.49 -6.58 4.06
CA VAL A 131 -8.15 -6.89 5.33
C VAL A 131 -8.63 -8.35 5.37
N ASP A 132 -9.16 -8.86 4.25
CA ASP A 132 -9.62 -10.25 4.16
C ASP A 132 -8.45 -11.24 4.18
N CYS A 133 -7.36 -10.93 3.46
CA CYS A 133 -6.14 -11.73 3.47
C CYS A 133 -5.37 -11.62 4.79
N ARG A 134 -5.56 -10.53 5.55
CA ARG A 134 -4.69 -10.08 6.64
C ARG A 134 -3.21 -10.07 6.26
N SER A 135 -2.92 -9.56 5.06
CA SER A 135 -1.56 -9.56 4.50
C SER A 135 -1.30 -8.36 3.61
N ALA A 136 -0.05 -7.95 3.56
CA ALA A 136 0.46 -7.00 2.58
C ALA A 136 0.32 -7.56 1.15
N LEU A 137 0.09 -6.66 0.20
CA LEU A 137 0.07 -6.88 -1.25
C LEU A 137 1.16 -6.04 -1.91
N ALA A 138 1.76 -6.55 -2.97
CA ALA A 138 2.55 -5.73 -3.88
C ALA A 138 1.61 -4.93 -4.80
N GLU A 139 2.11 -3.84 -5.38
CA GLU A 139 1.38 -3.03 -6.37
C GLU A 139 0.85 -3.85 -7.56
N ALA A 140 1.64 -4.83 -8.03
CA ALA A 140 1.22 -5.77 -9.08
C ALA A 140 0.08 -6.72 -8.66
N GLU A 141 -0.27 -6.76 -7.37
CA GLU A 141 -1.36 -7.55 -6.79
C GLU A 141 -2.59 -6.67 -6.47
N VAL A 142 -2.63 -5.43 -6.97
CA VAL A 142 -3.74 -4.48 -6.80
C VAL A 142 -4.43 -4.26 -8.13
N GLU A 143 -5.77 -4.25 -8.09
CA GLU A 143 -6.61 -3.91 -9.23
C GLU A 143 -7.53 -2.75 -8.84
N TYR A 144 -7.95 -1.95 -9.81
CA TYR A 144 -8.76 -0.76 -9.56
C TYR A 144 -10.19 -0.97 -10.02
N TYR A 145 -11.14 -0.58 -9.17
CA TYR A 145 -12.57 -0.65 -9.43
C TYR A 145 -13.26 0.64 -8.99
N ASP A 146 -14.35 0.99 -9.66
CA ASP A 146 -15.15 2.14 -9.24
C ASP A 146 -15.84 1.85 -7.91
N LYS A 147 -15.66 2.76 -6.96
CA LYS A 147 -16.24 2.68 -5.63
C LYS A 147 -16.86 4.03 -5.27
N THR A 148 -18.02 3.97 -4.63
CA THR A 148 -18.61 5.13 -3.96
C THR A 148 -18.01 5.26 -2.57
N SER A 149 -17.32 6.37 -2.32
CA SER A 149 -16.77 6.75 -1.02
C SER A 149 -17.43 8.02 -0.49
N PRO A 150 -17.50 8.22 0.83
CA PRO A 150 -17.79 9.53 1.39
C PRO A 150 -16.68 10.52 1.00
N SER A 151 -17.06 11.74 0.68
CA SER A 151 -16.20 12.90 0.43
C SER A 151 -16.59 13.95 1.46
N ILE A 152 -15.66 14.31 2.35
CA ILE A 152 -15.94 15.23 3.45
C ILE A 152 -14.98 16.40 3.49
N ASP A 153 -15.53 17.56 3.85
CA ASP A 153 -14.78 18.75 4.21
C ASP A 153 -14.82 18.94 5.71
N VAL A 154 -13.65 19.03 6.34
CA VAL A 154 -13.51 19.05 7.80
C VAL A 154 -12.70 20.26 8.25
N ALA A 155 -13.27 21.05 9.15
CA ALA A 155 -12.65 22.22 9.73
C ALA A 155 -11.78 21.85 10.93
N PHE A 156 -10.49 22.18 10.88
CA PHE A 156 -9.57 22.09 12.00
C PHE A 156 -9.38 23.49 12.59
N HIS A 157 -9.86 23.72 13.81
CA HIS A 157 -9.81 25.03 14.44
C HIS A 157 -8.39 25.44 14.83
N ALA A 158 -7.99 26.67 14.58
CA ALA A 158 -6.71 27.20 15.01
C ALA A 158 -6.59 27.16 16.55
N VAL A 159 -5.45 26.71 17.07
CA VAL A 159 -5.15 26.74 18.51
C VAL A 159 -4.99 28.20 18.96
N ASP A 160 -4.25 28.99 18.19
CA ASP A 160 -4.05 30.41 18.40
C ASP A 160 -4.62 31.20 17.22
N LYS A 161 -5.84 31.72 17.42
CA LYS A 161 -6.55 32.56 16.44
C LYS A 161 -5.72 33.80 16.08
N ALA A 162 -5.10 34.45 17.07
CA ALA A 162 -4.42 35.72 16.86
C ALA A 162 -3.12 35.53 16.05
N ALA A 163 -2.36 34.46 16.32
CA ALA A 163 -1.17 34.13 15.57
C ALA A 163 -1.48 33.85 14.09
N VAL A 164 -2.57 33.11 13.83
CA VAL A 164 -3.00 32.84 12.45
C VAL A 164 -3.44 34.13 11.76
N LEU A 165 -4.29 34.95 12.39
CA LEU A 165 -4.74 36.22 11.81
C LEU A 165 -3.59 37.19 11.53
N ALA A 166 -2.58 37.23 12.39
CA ALA A 166 -1.39 38.04 12.21
C ALA A 166 -0.64 37.70 10.91
N LYS A 167 -0.61 36.42 10.50
CA LYS A 167 -0.04 36.01 9.21
C LYS A 167 -0.81 36.57 8.02
N PHE A 168 -2.13 36.64 8.14
CA PHE A 168 -3.00 37.21 7.11
C PHE A 168 -3.06 38.74 7.13
N GLY A 169 -2.46 39.40 8.12
CA GLY A 169 -2.55 40.85 8.29
C GLY A 169 -3.97 41.34 8.61
N VAL A 170 -4.83 40.47 9.16
CA VAL A 170 -6.23 40.78 9.49
C VAL A 170 -6.35 41.04 10.99
N ALA A 171 -7.01 42.14 11.37
CA ALA A 171 -7.11 42.56 12.77
C ALA A 171 -8.06 41.68 13.60
N ASP A 172 -9.22 41.32 13.06
CA ASP A 172 -10.18 40.42 13.70
C ASP A 172 -11.11 39.79 12.66
N VAL A 173 -11.72 38.67 13.04
CA VAL A 173 -12.74 37.95 12.28
C VAL A 173 -13.85 37.46 13.21
N THR A 174 -15.06 37.29 12.70
CA THR A 174 -16.16 36.77 13.51
C THR A 174 -15.99 35.27 13.67
N GLY A 175 -15.93 34.80 14.92
CA GLY A 175 -15.89 33.38 15.28
C GLY A 175 -14.52 32.69 15.18
N PRO A 176 -14.51 31.34 15.12
CA PRO A 176 -13.27 30.56 15.05
C PRO A 176 -12.64 30.64 13.66
N VAL A 177 -11.30 30.59 13.62
CA VAL A 177 -10.53 30.44 12.38
C VAL A 177 -10.21 28.97 12.20
N SER A 178 -10.50 28.41 11.03
CA SER A 178 -10.32 26.98 10.78
C SER A 178 -9.65 26.71 9.45
N LEU A 179 -8.71 25.77 9.42
CA LEU A 179 -8.14 25.23 8.20
C LEU A 179 -9.00 24.05 7.74
N VAL A 180 -9.56 24.13 6.54
CA VAL A 180 -10.50 23.10 6.07
C VAL A 180 -9.75 22.09 5.21
N ILE A 181 -9.76 20.84 5.63
CA ILE A 181 -9.20 19.72 4.86
C ILE A 181 -10.29 19.02 4.09
N TRP A 182 -9.88 18.31 3.03
CA TRP A 182 -10.74 17.40 2.30
C TRP A 182 -10.22 15.97 2.40
N THR A 183 -11.11 14.99 2.52
CA THR A 183 -10.74 13.57 2.47
C THR A 183 -11.86 12.69 1.94
N THR A 184 -11.48 11.60 1.24
CA THR A 184 -12.39 10.52 0.86
C THR A 184 -12.33 9.30 1.79
N THR A 185 -11.48 9.37 2.83
CA THR A 185 -11.27 8.31 3.81
C THR A 185 -11.44 8.86 5.24
N PRO A 186 -12.67 9.12 5.71
CA PRO A 186 -12.90 9.59 7.08
C PRO A 186 -12.23 8.72 8.15
N TRP A 187 -12.18 7.40 7.93
CA TRP A 187 -11.49 6.45 8.82
C TRP A 187 -9.99 6.71 9.03
N THR A 188 -9.32 7.52 8.20
CA THR A 188 -7.91 7.85 8.46
C THR A 188 -7.74 9.01 9.44
N LEU A 189 -8.81 9.76 9.76
CA LEU A 189 -8.74 10.92 10.65
C LEU A 189 -8.18 10.60 12.05
N PRO A 190 -8.54 9.49 12.73
CA PRO A 190 -7.94 9.18 14.03
C PRO A 190 -6.41 9.00 14.00
N ALA A 191 -5.84 8.72 12.84
CA ALA A 191 -4.40 8.59 12.62
C ALA A 191 -3.74 9.90 12.16
N ASN A 192 -4.48 11.00 12.07
CA ASN A 192 -3.98 12.29 11.64
C ASN A 192 -2.92 12.83 12.61
N ARG A 193 -1.84 13.39 12.05
CA ARG A 193 -0.74 14.02 12.80
C ARG A 193 -0.29 15.37 12.26
N ALA A 194 -0.77 15.80 11.10
CA ALA A 194 -0.49 17.10 10.51
C ALA A 194 -1.53 17.46 9.43
N ILE A 195 -1.47 18.69 8.94
CA ILE A 195 -2.20 19.14 7.74
C ILE A 195 -1.17 19.59 6.71
N SER A 196 -1.10 18.92 5.57
CA SER A 196 -0.20 19.28 4.46
C SER A 196 -0.80 20.39 3.60
N LEU A 197 0.02 21.40 3.34
CA LEU A 197 -0.22 22.54 2.46
C LEU A 197 0.87 22.59 1.38
N SER A 198 0.55 23.13 0.21
CA SER A 198 1.57 23.43 -0.80
C SER A 198 2.25 24.75 -0.47
N PRO A 199 3.60 24.84 -0.50
CA PRO A 199 4.29 26.11 -0.31
C PRO A 199 4.02 27.12 -1.43
N GLU A 200 3.69 26.65 -2.64
CA GLU A 200 3.55 27.50 -3.82
C GLU A 200 2.15 28.12 -3.94
N PHE A 201 1.14 27.51 -3.34
CA PHE A 201 -0.25 27.94 -3.47
C PHE A 201 -0.59 29.11 -2.54
N ASP A 202 -1.52 29.94 -2.99
CA ASP A 202 -2.09 31.00 -2.18
C ASP A 202 -3.30 30.44 -1.41
N TYR A 203 -3.32 30.66 -0.10
CA TYR A 203 -4.41 30.30 0.81
C TYR A 203 -5.16 31.56 1.20
N ALA A 204 -6.48 31.54 0.99
CA ALA A 204 -7.39 32.63 1.32
C ALA A 204 -8.03 32.40 2.69
N LEU A 205 -8.07 33.47 3.50
CA LEU A 205 -8.91 33.55 4.69
C LEU A 205 -10.28 34.11 4.29
N VAL A 206 -11.32 33.30 4.47
CA VAL A 206 -12.68 33.60 4.00
C VAL A 206 -13.63 33.67 5.18
N GLN A 207 -14.26 34.83 5.39
CA GLN A 207 -15.33 34.99 6.37
C GLN A 207 -16.62 34.37 5.80
N VAL A 208 -17.23 33.47 6.57
CA VAL A 208 -18.52 32.85 6.29
C VAL A 208 -19.38 32.93 7.55
N ALA A 209 -20.39 33.80 7.53
CA ALA A 209 -21.25 34.05 8.69
C ALA A 209 -20.44 34.21 9.99
N ASP A 210 -20.60 33.30 10.94
CA ASP A 210 -19.95 33.33 12.26
C ASP A 210 -18.66 32.48 12.34
N GLN A 211 -17.95 32.27 11.23
CA GLN A 211 -16.63 31.61 11.23
C GLN A 211 -15.73 32.09 10.08
N ALA A 212 -14.42 31.87 10.22
CA ALA A 212 -13.45 32.13 9.16
C ALA A 212 -12.77 30.82 8.72
N LEU A 213 -12.71 30.59 7.41
CA LEU A 213 -12.18 29.37 6.80
C LEU A 213 -10.92 29.68 6.00
N ILE A 214 -9.90 28.84 6.14
CA ILE A 214 -8.68 28.87 5.33
C ILE A 214 -8.78 27.78 4.27
N LEU A 215 -8.68 28.18 3.01
CA LEU A 215 -8.81 27.34 1.82
C LEU A 215 -7.79 27.78 0.78
N ALA A 216 -7.37 26.90 -0.13
CA ALA A 216 -6.63 27.36 -1.31
C ALA A 216 -7.51 28.33 -2.11
N LYS A 217 -6.96 29.48 -2.49
CA LYS A 217 -7.65 30.61 -3.11
C LYS A 217 -8.45 30.18 -4.35
N ASP A 218 -7.84 29.34 -5.19
CA ASP A 218 -8.43 28.85 -6.43
C ASP A 218 -9.58 27.85 -6.21
N LEU A 219 -9.68 27.28 -5.00
CA LEU A 219 -10.73 26.33 -4.62
C LEU A 219 -11.86 26.96 -3.80
N VAL A 220 -11.75 28.24 -3.42
CA VAL A 220 -12.78 28.91 -2.59
C VAL A 220 -14.16 28.81 -3.22
N GLU A 221 -14.30 29.20 -4.50
CA GLU A 221 -15.61 29.20 -5.17
C GLU A 221 -16.21 27.80 -5.25
N SER A 222 -15.41 26.79 -5.55
CA SER A 222 -15.87 25.40 -5.68
C SER A 222 -16.30 24.81 -4.33
N VAL A 223 -15.53 25.09 -3.27
CA VAL A 223 -15.82 24.67 -1.89
C VAL A 223 -17.10 25.33 -1.37
N MET A 224 -17.23 26.65 -1.57
CA MET A 224 -18.42 27.40 -1.11
C MET A 224 -19.68 26.92 -1.83
N LYS A 225 -19.59 26.69 -3.15
CA LYS A 225 -20.71 26.16 -3.94
C LYS A 225 -21.16 24.77 -3.48
N ARG A 226 -20.23 23.84 -3.23
CA ARG A 226 -20.58 22.49 -2.75
C ARG A 226 -21.12 22.49 -1.32
N ALA A 227 -20.57 23.36 -0.45
CA ALA A 227 -21.06 23.55 0.91
C ALA A 227 -22.41 24.30 0.97
N GLY A 228 -22.90 24.86 -0.14
CA GLY A 228 -24.15 25.61 -0.18
C GLY A 228 -24.06 27.00 0.44
N ILE A 229 -22.86 27.57 0.52
CA ILE A 229 -22.58 28.89 1.09
C ILE A 229 -22.62 29.93 -0.04
N ALA A 230 -23.63 30.80 -0.01
CA ALA A 230 -23.77 31.88 -0.99
C ALA A 230 -23.02 33.16 -0.59
N ASP A 231 -23.06 33.51 0.71
CA ASP A 231 -22.50 34.75 1.23
C ASP A 231 -21.15 34.48 1.92
N TYR A 232 -20.07 34.90 1.28
CA TYR A 232 -18.72 34.82 1.83
C TYR A 232 -17.89 36.03 1.42
N THR A 233 -16.88 36.38 2.23
CA THR A 233 -15.96 37.48 1.93
C THR A 233 -14.53 37.04 2.12
N ILE A 234 -13.72 37.15 1.07
CA ILE A 234 -12.28 36.90 1.15
C ILE A 234 -11.64 38.11 1.83
N LEU A 235 -11.04 37.90 3.00
CA LEU A 235 -10.42 38.95 3.80
C LEU A 235 -8.97 39.20 3.40
N ALA A 236 -8.22 38.12 3.18
CA ALA A 236 -6.79 38.17 2.85
C ALA A 236 -6.36 36.84 2.20
N ALA A 237 -5.17 36.84 1.58
CA ALA A 237 -4.54 35.63 1.10
C ALA A 237 -3.03 35.67 1.39
N VAL A 238 -2.46 34.51 1.73
CA VAL A 238 -1.03 34.32 2.04
C VAL A 238 -0.51 33.09 1.31
N LYS A 239 0.81 32.98 1.16
CA LYS A 239 1.43 31.74 0.66
C LYS A 239 1.36 30.63 1.70
N GLY A 240 1.34 29.37 1.26
CA GLY A 240 1.25 28.23 2.17
C GLY A 240 2.42 28.10 3.14
N ASP A 241 3.61 28.56 2.75
CA ASP A 241 4.80 28.61 3.61
C ASP A 241 4.64 29.52 4.84
N GLU A 242 3.86 30.61 4.73
CA GLU A 242 3.55 31.49 5.87
C GLU A 242 2.73 30.81 6.96
N LEU A 243 2.04 29.71 6.63
CA LEU A 243 1.23 28.91 7.56
C LEU A 243 2.01 27.72 8.14
N GLU A 244 3.28 27.53 7.77
CA GLU A 244 4.08 26.41 8.26
C GLU A 244 4.20 26.41 9.80
N LEU A 245 4.04 25.23 10.39
CA LEU A 245 4.05 24.95 11.84
C LEU A 245 2.90 25.59 12.65
N MET A 246 1.96 26.28 12.02
CA MET A 246 0.75 26.74 12.72
C MET A 246 -0.03 25.56 13.26
N ARG A 247 -0.54 25.70 14.49
CA ARG A 247 -1.16 24.61 15.24
C ARG A 247 -2.68 24.68 15.13
N PHE A 248 -3.29 23.56 14.78
CA PHE A 248 -4.73 23.40 14.67
C PHE A 248 -5.19 22.24 15.55
N LYS A 249 -6.32 22.40 16.23
CA LYS A 249 -6.91 21.36 17.07
C LYS A 249 -7.49 20.25 16.21
N HIS A 250 -7.23 19.01 16.61
CA HIS A 250 -7.88 17.87 15.99
C HIS A 250 -9.40 17.90 16.28
N PRO A 251 -10.28 17.61 15.31
CA PRO A 251 -11.73 17.82 15.43
C PRO A 251 -12.43 17.10 16.60
N PHE A 252 -11.94 15.92 16.99
CA PHE A 252 -12.55 15.08 18.02
C PHE A 252 -11.53 14.37 18.95
N LEU A 253 -10.22 14.63 18.78
CA LEU A 253 -9.19 14.07 19.65
C LEU A 253 -8.52 15.22 20.40
N ASP A 254 -8.11 14.97 21.64
CA ASP A 254 -7.57 16.01 22.52
C ASP A 254 -6.07 16.25 22.28
N PHE A 255 -5.72 16.63 21.05
CA PHE A 255 -4.40 17.09 20.67
C PHE A 255 -4.44 18.07 19.50
N ASP A 256 -3.33 18.75 19.26
CA ASP A 256 -3.14 19.66 18.14
C ASP A 256 -2.16 19.09 17.10
N VAL A 257 -2.33 19.53 15.85
CA VAL A 257 -1.55 19.10 14.70
C VAL A 257 -0.95 20.32 14.00
N PRO A 258 0.31 20.27 13.56
CA PRO A 258 0.92 21.36 12.81
C PRO A 258 0.47 21.33 11.35
N ALA A 259 0.40 22.50 10.72
CA ALA A 259 0.45 22.63 9.28
C ALA A 259 1.89 22.40 8.78
N ILE A 260 2.06 21.60 7.73
CA ILE A 260 3.35 21.23 7.14
C ILE A 260 3.33 21.46 5.64
N LEU A 261 4.51 21.54 5.01
CA LEU A 261 4.63 21.80 3.58
C LEU A 261 4.85 20.49 2.81
N GLY A 262 3.95 20.18 1.87
CA GLY A 262 3.97 18.95 1.08
C GLY A 262 3.67 19.19 -0.40
N ASP A 263 4.55 18.67 -1.27
CA ASP A 263 4.46 18.83 -2.73
C ASP A 263 3.36 17.95 -3.38
N HIS A 264 2.76 17.04 -2.61
CA HIS A 264 1.70 16.12 -3.07
C HIS A 264 0.31 16.78 -3.09
N VAL A 265 0.18 18.00 -2.54
CA VAL A 265 -1.07 18.74 -2.51
C VAL A 265 -1.36 19.31 -3.90
N THR A 266 -2.57 19.07 -4.42
CA THR A 266 -2.99 19.55 -5.74
C THR A 266 -4.21 20.48 -5.63
N LEU A 267 -4.47 21.22 -6.71
CA LEU A 267 -5.66 22.07 -6.86
C LEU A 267 -6.77 21.41 -7.70
N ASP A 268 -6.58 20.15 -8.10
CA ASP A 268 -7.54 19.43 -8.96
C ASP A 268 -8.84 19.07 -8.20
N ALA A 269 -8.73 18.82 -6.89
CA ALA A 269 -9.85 18.42 -6.04
C ALA A 269 -9.62 18.79 -4.57
N GLY A 270 -10.71 18.90 -3.81
CA GLY A 270 -10.68 19.13 -2.36
C GLY A 270 -10.66 20.60 -1.97
N THR A 271 -9.85 20.96 -0.98
CA THR A 271 -9.75 22.31 -0.40
C THR A 271 -8.36 22.94 -0.56
N GLY A 272 -7.40 22.18 -1.12
CA GLY A 272 -5.98 22.53 -1.14
C GLY A 272 -5.28 22.34 0.20
N ALA A 273 -5.94 21.72 1.19
CA ALA A 273 -5.30 21.24 2.41
C ALA A 273 -5.63 19.76 2.61
N VAL A 274 -4.60 18.96 2.89
CA VAL A 274 -4.72 17.50 2.99
C VAL A 274 -4.36 17.08 4.40
N HIS A 275 -5.26 16.38 5.09
CA HIS A 275 -4.92 15.81 6.40
C HIS A 275 -3.84 14.73 6.21
N THR A 276 -2.83 14.69 7.07
CA THR A 276 -1.68 13.79 6.94
C THR A 276 -1.73 12.69 7.99
N ALA A 277 -1.88 11.45 7.54
CA ALA A 277 -1.90 10.25 8.35
C ALA A 277 -0.81 9.27 7.87
N GLY A 278 0.42 9.44 8.39
CA GLY A 278 1.60 8.69 7.92
C GLY A 278 1.50 7.16 8.05
N GLY A 279 0.57 6.64 8.85
CA GLY A 279 0.28 5.20 8.93
C GLY A 279 -0.51 4.64 7.73
N HIS A 280 -1.15 5.50 6.94
CA HIS A 280 -2.16 5.13 5.95
C HIS A 280 -1.98 5.82 4.58
N GLY A 281 -0.82 6.42 4.32
CA GLY A 281 -0.50 7.01 3.01
C GLY A 281 1.01 6.99 2.74
N PRO A 282 1.49 6.56 1.55
CA PRO A 282 2.92 6.59 1.21
C PRO A 282 3.53 8.01 1.19
N ASP A 283 2.79 8.98 0.64
CA ASP A 283 3.22 10.39 0.59
C ASP A 283 3.20 10.99 2.01
N ASP A 284 2.11 10.74 2.75
CA ASP A 284 1.96 11.10 4.16
C ASP A 284 3.11 10.54 5.02
N TYR A 285 3.52 9.30 4.78
CA TYR A 285 4.64 8.70 5.49
C TYR A 285 5.95 9.44 5.21
N THR A 286 6.21 9.73 3.93
CA THR A 286 7.44 10.41 3.50
C THR A 286 7.54 11.79 4.13
N ILE A 287 6.44 12.56 4.13
CA ILE A 287 6.44 13.89 4.73
C ILE A 287 6.46 13.84 6.27
N SER A 288 5.76 12.87 6.89
CA SER A 288 5.84 12.64 8.32
C SER A 288 7.25 12.31 8.78
N GLN A 289 8.02 11.55 8.01
CA GLN A 289 9.44 11.30 8.31
C GLN A 289 10.28 12.58 8.21
N LYS A 290 10.05 13.44 7.21
CA LYS A 290 10.76 14.72 7.05
C LYS A 290 10.58 15.64 8.27
N TYR A 291 9.37 15.69 8.82
CA TYR A 291 9.03 16.55 9.97
C TYR A 291 9.14 15.84 11.34
N GLY A 292 9.55 14.56 11.37
CA GLY A 292 9.66 13.80 12.62
C GLY A 292 8.33 13.52 13.31
N LEU A 293 7.23 13.41 12.56
CA LEU A 293 5.90 13.15 13.08
C LEU A 293 5.72 11.68 13.48
N GLU A 294 4.87 11.44 14.47
CA GLU A 294 4.46 10.10 14.87
C GLU A 294 3.78 9.36 13.70
N ILE A 295 4.14 8.10 13.47
CA ILE A 295 3.44 7.23 12.53
C ILE A 295 2.37 6.44 13.28
N ALA A 296 1.25 7.11 13.55
CA ALA A 296 0.10 6.50 14.21
C ALA A 296 -0.51 5.40 13.32
N ASN A 297 -0.72 4.20 13.89
CA ASN A 297 -1.38 3.10 13.22
C ASN A 297 -2.45 2.47 14.12
N PRO A 298 -3.63 3.11 14.24
CA PRO A 298 -4.70 2.65 15.10
C PRO A 298 -5.47 1.45 14.52
N VAL A 299 -5.09 0.91 13.37
CA VAL A 299 -5.83 -0.16 12.69
C VAL A 299 -5.10 -1.51 12.81
N GLY A 300 -5.85 -2.54 13.19
CA GLY A 300 -5.39 -3.92 13.31
C GLY A 300 -5.25 -4.66 11.98
N PRO A 301 -4.70 -5.89 11.99
CA PRO A 301 -4.54 -6.73 10.80
C PRO A 301 -5.87 -7.10 10.12
N ASP A 302 -6.96 -7.15 10.88
CA ASP A 302 -8.33 -7.45 10.46
C ASP A 302 -9.11 -6.20 10.01
N GLY A 303 -8.45 -5.05 9.88
CA GLY A 303 -9.08 -3.80 9.45
C GLY A 303 -10.02 -3.20 10.50
N SER A 304 -9.95 -3.65 11.75
CA SER A 304 -10.69 -3.06 12.88
C SER A 304 -9.78 -2.10 13.66
N TYR A 305 -10.34 -1.08 14.29
CA TYR A 305 -9.54 -0.23 15.19
C TYR A 305 -9.05 -1.01 16.41
N LEU A 306 -7.81 -0.73 16.79
CA LEU A 306 -7.20 -1.20 18.02
C LEU A 306 -7.81 -0.47 19.22
N PRO A 307 -7.97 -1.15 20.36
CA PRO A 307 -8.47 -0.53 21.59
C PRO A 307 -7.67 0.70 21.99
N GLY A 308 -8.35 1.72 22.50
CA GLY A 308 -7.73 2.96 22.98
C GLY A 308 -7.51 4.02 21.90
N THR A 309 -8.02 3.83 20.69
CA THR A 309 -8.02 4.88 19.65
C THR A 309 -9.08 5.94 19.95
N TYR A 310 -10.33 5.48 20.12
CA TYR A 310 -11.45 6.28 20.56
C TYR A 310 -12.56 5.30 20.99
N PRO A 311 -13.21 5.46 22.16
CA PRO A 311 -14.13 4.46 22.68
C PRO A 311 -15.25 4.03 21.71
N ALA A 312 -15.72 4.95 20.86
CA ALA A 312 -16.75 4.67 19.87
C ALA A 312 -16.25 3.93 18.61
N LEU A 313 -14.93 3.80 18.42
CA LEU A 313 -14.31 3.17 17.25
C LEU A 313 -13.68 1.81 17.57
N ASP A 314 -13.38 1.53 18.84
CA ASP A 314 -12.69 0.32 19.27
C ASP A 314 -13.37 -0.97 18.76
N GLY A 315 -12.62 -1.79 18.01
CA GLY A 315 -13.12 -3.04 17.42
C GLY A 315 -14.02 -2.86 16.18
N ILE A 316 -14.27 -1.64 15.72
CA ILE A 316 -15.09 -1.37 14.54
C ILE A 316 -14.23 -1.42 13.28
N ASN A 317 -14.75 -2.06 12.23
CA ASN A 317 -14.10 -2.09 10.92
C ASN A 317 -14.05 -0.69 10.28
N VAL A 318 -12.90 -0.32 9.71
CA VAL A 318 -12.64 0.99 9.09
C VAL A 318 -13.70 1.43 8.08
N PHE A 319 -14.30 0.50 7.32
CA PHE A 319 -15.31 0.88 6.33
C PHE A 319 -16.66 1.26 6.97
N LYS A 320 -17.03 0.62 8.09
CA LYS A 320 -18.22 0.97 8.88
C LYS A 320 -18.00 2.20 9.74
N ALA A 321 -16.77 2.43 10.17
CA ALA A 321 -16.40 3.57 10.99
C ALA A 321 -16.55 4.92 10.26
N ASN A 322 -16.61 4.94 8.92
CA ASN A 322 -16.79 6.20 8.19
C ASN A 322 -18.07 6.92 8.60
N ASP A 323 -19.19 6.22 8.71
CA ASP A 323 -20.47 6.82 9.08
C ASP A 323 -20.42 7.36 10.53
N ILE A 324 -19.79 6.60 11.45
CA ILE A 324 -19.61 7.00 12.85
C ILE A 324 -18.77 8.27 12.95
N ILE A 325 -17.66 8.35 12.20
CA ILE A 325 -16.78 9.52 12.20
C ILE A 325 -17.49 10.74 11.60
N VAL A 326 -18.30 10.56 10.56
CA VAL A 326 -19.10 11.65 9.99
C VAL A 326 -20.10 12.20 11.01
N GLU A 327 -20.78 11.34 11.76
CA GLU A 327 -21.67 11.78 12.84
C GLU A 327 -20.90 12.50 13.96
N MET A 328 -19.76 11.96 14.39
CA MET A 328 -18.90 12.61 15.40
C MET A 328 -18.46 14.02 14.96
N LEU A 329 -18.09 14.19 13.69
CA LEU A 329 -17.70 15.48 13.13
C LEU A 329 -18.89 16.46 13.02
N ARG A 330 -20.10 15.93 12.81
CA ARG A 330 -21.33 16.73 12.81
C ARG A 330 -21.67 17.20 14.23
N GLU A 331 -21.54 16.33 15.22
CA GLU A 331 -21.74 16.66 16.65
C GLU A 331 -20.71 17.68 17.15
N SER A 332 -19.47 17.60 16.67
CA SER A 332 -18.42 18.55 17.03
C SER A 332 -18.48 19.88 16.28
N GLY A 333 -19.40 20.03 15.32
CA GLY A 333 -19.53 21.22 14.46
C GLY A 333 -18.35 21.42 13.49
N ALA A 334 -17.49 20.41 13.31
CA ALA A 334 -16.31 20.49 12.44
C ALA A 334 -16.60 20.05 11.00
N LEU A 335 -17.73 19.37 10.74
CA LEU A 335 -18.11 18.95 9.40
C LEU A 335 -18.71 20.12 8.59
N LEU A 336 -18.00 20.55 7.54
CA LEU A 336 -18.49 21.60 6.64
C LEU A 336 -19.43 21.05 5.57
N HIS A 337 -19.05 19.93 4.96
CA HIS A 337 -19.81 19.30 3.89
C HIS A 337 -19.57 17.79 3.84
N VAL A 338 -20.58 17.04 3.40
CA VAL A 338 -20.48 15.60 3.12
C VAL A 338 -21.28 15.24 1.87
N GLU A 339 -20.63 14.54 0.95
CA GLU A 339 -21.28 13.98 -0.23
C GLU A 339 -20.73 12.58 -0.55
N LYS A 340 -21.33 11.92 -1.54
CA LYS A 340 -20.86 10.63 -2.04
C LYS A 340 -20.16 10.85 -3.38
N MET A 341 -18.91 10.43 -3.48
CA MET A 341 -18.09 10.54 -4.69
C MET A 341 -17.81 9.15 -5.24
N GLN A 342 -18.00 8.98 -6.56
CA GLN A 342 -17.58 7.77 -7.27
C GLN A 342 -16.18 8.00 -7.85
N HIS A 343 -15.25 7.10 -7.55
CA HIS A 343 -13.87 7.19 -8.03
C HIS A 343 -13.23 5.81 -8.11
N SER A 344 -12.08 5.74 -8.77
CA SER A 344 -11.32 4.51 -8.91
C SER A 344 -10.57 4.19 -7.63
N TYR A 345 -10.87 3.06 -7.00
CA TYR A 345 -10.31 2.65 -5.71
C TYR A 345 -9.53 1.34 -5.81
N PRO A 346 -8.38 1.20 -5.12
CA PRO A 346 -7.60 -0.03 -5.13
C PRO A 346 -8.30 -1.16 -4.37
N CYS A 347 -8.37 -2.33 -5.00
CA CYS A 347 -8.92 -3.55 -4.46
C CYS A 347 -7.93 -4.71 -4.57
N CYS A 348 -8.13 -5.71 -3.73
CA CYS A 348 -7.36 -6.94 -3.80
C CYS A 348 -7.71 -7.69 -5.09
N TRP A 349 -6.71 -8.02 -5.91
CA TRP A 349 -6.94 -8.72 -7.18
C TRP A 349 -7.65 -10.09 -7.04
N ARG A 350 -7.64 -10.69 -5.85
CA ARG A 350 -8.26 -12.00 -5.59
C ARG A 350 -9.64 -11.88 -4.97
N HIS A 351 -9.76 -11.16 -3.86
CA HIS A 351 -11.03 -10.99 -3.16
C HIS A 351 -11.95 -9.96 -3.81
N LYS A 352 -11.41 -9.10 -4.68
CA LYS A 352 -12.08 -7.93 -5.26
C LYS A 352 -12.60 -6.95 -4.22
N SER A 353 -12.17 -7.09 -2.97
CA SER A 353 -12.52 -6.23 -1.85
C SER A 353 -11.60 -5.01 -1.77
N PRO A 354 -12.11 -3.85 -1.30
CA PRO A 354 -11.29 -2.66 -1.11
C PRO A 354 -10.14 -2.90 -0.13
N ILE A 355 -8.96 -2.38 -0.46
CA ILE A 355 -7.79 -2.47 0.40
C ILE A 355 -7.52 -1.14 1.12
N ILE A 356 -6.69 -1.18 2.15
CA ILE A 356 -6.22 0.01 2.86
C ILE A 356 -4.71 0.10 2.78
N PHE A 357 -4.15 1.28 2.99
CA PHE A 357 -2.74 1.40 3.32
C PHE A 357 -2.56 1.25 4.82
N ARG A 358 -1.55 0.48 5.22
CA ARG A 358 -1.25 0.25 6.63
C ARG A 358 0.25 0.14 6.85
N ALA A 359 0.79 0.97 7.75
CA ALA A 359 2.17 0.91 8.16
C ALA A 359 2.42 -0.37 8.96
N THR A 360 3.22 -1.27 8.41
CA THR A 360 3.56 -2.53 9.08
C THR A 360 5.06 -2.76 9.03
N PRO A 361 5.67 -3.32 10.08
CA PRO A 361 7.05 -3.80 9.98
C PRO A 361 7.13 -4.88 8.90
N GLN A 362 7.84 -4.58 7.82
CA GLN A 362 8.04 -5.48 6.69
C GLN A 362 9.52 -5.50 6.30
N TRP A 363 9.90 -6.55 5.59
CA TRP A 363 11.22 -6.70 4.99
C TRP A 363 11.18 -6.25 3.54
N PHE A 364 12.09 -5.33 3.21
CA PHE A 364 12.19 -4.73 1.90
C PHE A 364 13.56 -4.98 1.28
N VAL A 365 13.57 -5.24 -0.01
CA VAL A 365 14.78 -5.13 -0.83
C VAL A 365 14.82 -3.71 -1.38
N SER A 366 15.84 -2.96 -1.00
CA SER A 366 15.96 -1.58 -1.48
C SER A 366 16.38 -1.55 -2.94
N MET A 367 15.65 -0.77 -3.73
CA MET A 367 15.96 -0.57 -5.14
C MET A 367 17.13 0.38 -5.34
N ASP A 368 17.42 1.26 -4.37
CA ASP A 368 18.45 2.30 -4.52
C ASP A 368 19.74 1.97 -3.75
N GLN A 369 19.66 1.19 -2.66
CA GLN A 369 20.86 0.74 -1.95
C GLN A 369 21.79 -0.03 -2.88
N LYS A 370 23.09 0.31 -2.79
CA LYS A 370 24.16 -0.25 -3.63
C LYS A 370 23.90 -0.10 -5.14
N GLY A 371 23.03 0.81 -5.56
CA GLY A 371 22.80 1.14 -6.97
C GLY A 371 22.01 0.09 -7.77
N LEU A 372 21.21 -0.77 -7.11
CA LEU A 372 20.47 -1.85 -7.76
C LEU A 372 19.60 -1.37 -8.93
N ARG A 373 18.90 -0.25 -8.78
CA ARG A 373 18.06 0.37 -9.82
C ARG A 373 18.90 0.82 -11.01
N ALA A 374 19.96 1.56 -10.75
CA ALA A 374 20.86 2.06 -11.80
C ALA A 374 21.50 0.92 -12.59
N GLN A 375 21.95 -0.12 -11.89
CA GLN A 375 22.49 -1.33 -12.52
C GLN A 375 21.41 -2.05 -13.35
N SER A 376 20.22 -2.25 -12.79
CA SER A 376 19.10 -2.90 -13.49
C SER A 376 18.70 -2.14 -14.76
N LEU A 377 18.61 -0.81 -14.71
CA LEU A 377 18.35 0.05 -15.88
C LEU A 377 19.45 -0.02 -16.93
N LYS A 378 20.71 -0.22 -16.51
CA LYS A 378 21.84 -0.45 -17.43
C LYS A 378 21.70 -1.79 -18.13
N GLU A 379 21.45 -2.87 -17.39
CA GLU A 379 21.30 -4.22 -17.96
C GLU A 379 20.10 -4.33 -18.91
N ILE A 380 18.99 -3.65 -18.61
CA ILE A 380 17.80 -3.59 -19.48
C ILE A 380 18.11 -3.07 -20.90
N LYS A 381 19.17 -2.24 -21.06
CA LYS A 381 19.59 -1.74 -22.38
C LYS A 381 20.19 -2.85 -23.27
N GLY A 382 20.79 -3.88 -22.67
CA GLY A 382 21.38 -5.01 -23.37
C GLY A 382 20.38 -6.13 -23.73
N VAL A 383 19.15 -6.06 -23.23
CA VAL A 383 18.11 -7.06 -23.48
C VAL A 383 17.43 -6.79 -24.83
N GLN A 384 17.29 -7.85 -25.65
CA GLN A 384 16.49 -7.78 -26.87
C GLN A 384 15.00 -7.91 -26.53
N TRP A 385 14.21 -6.91 -26.93
CA TRP A 385 12.76 -6.88 -26.70
C TRP A 385 12.00 -7.17 -28.00
N ILE A 386 11.02 -8.08 -27.92
CA ILE A 386 10.12 -8.41 -29.03
C ILE A 386 8.68 -8.27 -28.53
N PRO A 387 7.88 -7.32 -29.06
CA PRO A 387 8.27 -6.28 -30.02
C PRO A 387 9.19 -5.21 -29.40
N THR A 388 9.93 -4.48 -30.24
CA THR A 388 10.94 -3.49 -29.82
C THR A 388 10.37 -2.36 -28.95
N GLY A 389 9.09 -2.03 -29.11
CA GLY A 389 8.38 -1.03 -28.30
C GLY A 389 8.18 -1.42 -26.82
N ALA A 390 8.24 -2.71 -26.47
CA ALA A 390 8.01 -3.20 -25.10
C ALA A 390 8.99 -2.62 -24.07
N ARG A 391 10.20 -2.25 -24.52
CA ARG A 391 11.19 -1.56 -23.69
C ARG A 391 10.69 -0.21 -23.16
N ARG A 392 9.91 0.53 -23.96
CA ARG A 392 9.39 1.86 -23.57
C ARG A 392 8.39 1.77 -22.40
N VAL A 393 7.72 0.63 -22.25
CA VAL A 393 6.80 0.36 -21.13
C VAL A 393 7.54 -0.13 -19.89
N SER A 394 8.53 -1.00 -20.05
CA SER A 394 9.24 -1.61 -18.91
C SER A 394 10.25 -0.67 -18.23
N ASN A 395 10.85 0.25 -18.97
CA ASN A 395 11.88 1.13 -18.42
C ASN A 395 11.36 2.12 -17.35
N PRO A 396 10.23 2.82 -17.55
CA PRO A 396 9.62 3.64 -16.50
C PRO A 396 9.21 2.83 -15.27
N MET A 397 8.72 1.60 -15.46
CA MET A 397 8.33 0.71 -14.36
C MET A 397 9.51 0.42 -13.42
N VAL A 398 10.73 0.21 -13.95
CA VAL A 398 11.93 0.01 -13.12
C VAL A 398 12.47 1.33 -12.58
N ALA A 399 12.42 2.40 -13.37
CA ALA A 399 12.89 3.72 -12.96
C ALA A 399 12.14 4.25 -11.74
N ASN A 400 10.82 4.05 -11.68
CA ASN A 400 9.96 4.58 -10.60
C ASN A 400 9.59 3.52 -9.56
N ARG A 401 10.17 2.31 -9.62
CA ARG A 401 9.80 1.22 -8.72
C ARG A 401 10.11 1.56 -7.26
N PRO A 402 9.17 1.45 -6.31
CA PRO A 402 9.49 1.57 -4.90
C PRO A 402 10.32 0.37 -4.41
N ASP A 403 10.83 0.45 -3.18
CA ASP A 403 11.47 -0.70 -2.52
C ASP A 403 10.55 -1.92 -2.53
N TRP A 404 11.11 -3.09 -2.82
CA TRP A 404 10.31 -4.30 -3.00
C TRP A 404 10.02 -4.95 -1.65
N CYS A 405 8.76 -4.88 -1.21
CA CYS A 405 8.26 -5.62 -0.05
C CYS A 405 8.23 -7.13 -0.35
N ILE A 406 9.13 -7.89 0.28
CA ILE A 406 9.28 -9.35 0.06
C ILE A 406 8.65 -10.20 1.17
N SER A 407 8.33 -9.63 2.33
CA SER A 407 7.66 -10.36 3.41
C SER A 407 6.14 -10.41 3.21
N ARG A 408 5.53 -11.51 3.66
CA ARG A 408 4.08 -11.73 3.68
C ARG A 408 3.69 -12.45 4.98
N GLN A 409 2.55 -12.09 5.57
CA GLN A 409 2.04 -12.70 6.80
C GLN A 409 1.16 -13.91 6.46
N ARG A 410 1.75 -14.96 5.89
CA ARG A 410 1.03 -16.12 5.34
C ARG A 410 1.69 -17.44 5.72
N THR A 411 0.99 -18.55 5.47
CA THR A 411 1.37 -19.89 5.97
C THR A 411 1.97 -20.78 4.88
N TRP A 412 1.60 -20.58 3.60
CA TRP A 412 2.04 -21.38 2.46
C TRP A 412 2.99 -20.60 1.54
N GLY A 413 4.28 -20.78 1.79
CA GLY A 413 5.36 -20.17 1.03
C GLY A 413 6.72 -20.52 1.63
N VAL A 414 7.78 -20.00 1.03
CA VAL A 414 9.13 -20.14 1.58
C VAL A 414 9.28 -19.21 2.79
N PRO A 415 9.64 -19.73 3.98
CA PRO A 415 9.77 -18.90 5.17
C PRO A 415 10.94 -17.93 5.03
N MET A 416 10.78 -16.73 5.59
CA MET A 416 11.90 -15.82 5.81
C MET A 416 12.78 -16.37 6.94
N SER A 417 13.89 -16.99 6.57
CA SER A 417 14.87 -17.63 7.47
C SER A 417 15.79 -16.61 8.15
N LEU A 418 15.18 -15.64 8.84
CA LEU A 418 15.86 -14.60 9.62
C LEU A 418 15.61 -14.82 11.10
N PHE A 419 16.69 -14.80 11.88
CA PHE A 419 16.62 -14.83 13.34
C PHE A 419 16.92 -13.43 13.87
N VAL A 420 16.11 -12.97 14.82
CA VAL A 420 16.26 -11.64 15.43
C VAL A 420 16.47 -11.80 16.93
N HIS A 421 17.38 -11.02 17.49
CA HIS A 421 17.60 -10.99 18.93
C HIS A 421 16.44 -10.28 19.63
N LYS A 422 15.85 -10.89 20.67
CA LYS A 422 14.66 -10.36 21.35
C LYS A 422 14.91 -9.04 22.07
N GLU A 423 16.12 -8.84 22.60
CA GLU A 423 16.49 -7.67 23.41
C GLU A 423 17.16 -6.56 22.59
N THR A 424 17.65 -6.89 21.38
CA THR A 424 18.34 -5.93 20.49
C THR A 424 17.83 -6.11 19.07
N PRO A 425 16.63 -5.59 18.75
CA PRO A 425 15.98 -5.80 17.44
C PRO A 425 16.66 -5.11 16.25
N GLY A 426 17.76 -4.38 16.47
CA GLY A 426 18.41 -3.48 15.50
C GLY A 426 19.77 -3.92 14.96
N THR A 427 20.35 -5.02 15.45
CA THR A 427 21.56 -5.59 14.86
C THR A 427 21.19 -6.43 13.63
N ALA A 428 22.02 -6.40 12.59
CA ALA A 428 21.77 -7.10 11.34
C ALA A 428 21.40 -8.57 11.62
N PRO A 429 20.35 -9.13 10.99
CA PRO A 429 19.93 -10.50 11.25
C PRO A 429 21.08 -11.46 10.92
N GLU A 430 21.49 -12.25 11.91
CA GLU A 430 22.51 -13.27 11.72
C GLU A 430 21.93 -14.39 10.86
N HIS A 431 22.58 -14.66 9.72
CA HIS A 431 22.26 -15.81 8.89
C HIS A 431 23.02 -17.02 9.44
N PRO A 432 22.37 -18.15 9.78
CA PRO A 432 23.10 -19.35 10.17
C PRO A 432 23.83 -19.85 8.93
N GLY A 433 25.16 -19.67 8.89
CA GLY A 433 25.97 -20.16 7.78
C GLY A 433 27.28 -19.44 7.46
N THR A 434 27.74 -18.45 8.26
CA THR A 434 29.05 -17.82 7.97
C THR A 434 30.03 -17.70 9.12
N ASP A 435 29.73 -18.16 10.35
CA ASP A 435 30.77 -18.30 11.37
C ASP A 435 30.60 -19.57 12.20
N GLY A 436 31.66 -20.37 12.24
CA GLY A 436 31.77 -21.58 13.03
C GLY A 436 31.96 -21.27 14.52
N ARG A 437 30.96 -20.68 15.17
CA ARG A 437 30.92 -20.58 16.62
C ARG A 437 29.67 -21.28 17.15
N SER A 438 29.94 -22.42 17.77
CA SER A 438 29.05 -23.11 18.68
C SER A 438 28.62 -22.17 19.81
N GLY A 439 27.37 -21.71 19.76
CA GLY A 439 26.68 -21.11 20.89
C GLY A 439 25.39 -21.88 21.11
N GLU A 440 25.35 -22.69 22.16
CA GLU A 440 24.13 -23.34 22.64
C GLU A 440 23.06 -22.27 22.90
N ALA A 441 21.87 -22.46 22.33
CA ALA A 441 20.68 -21.72 22.72
C ALA A 441 19.57 -22.73 23.02
N ARG A 442 19.17 -22.78 24.30
CA ARG A 442 17.97 -23.46 24.80
C ARG A 442 16.72 -22.64 24.48
#